data_AF-A0A8I2GTH0-F1
#
_entry.id   AF-A0A8I2GTH0-F1
#
_cell.length_a   1.000
_cell.length_b   1.000
_cell.length_c   1.000
_cell.angle_alpha   90.00
_cell.angle_beta   90.00
_cell.angle_gamma   90.00
#
_symmetry.space_group_name_H-M   'P 1'
#
loop_
_entity.id
_entity.type
_entity.pdbx_description
1 polymer ?
#
loop_
_entity_poly.entity_id
_entity_poly.type
_entity_poly.pdbx_seq_one_letter_code
_entity_poly.pdbx_strand_id
1 'polypeptide(L)'
;MPCDVTVLVEQAVTALTVGDGLNPYFDKNNLKLENLTAGPSTFETSVPLDSNNEAMVFVRATDVNSIQQIFKYNIPDELDGEGKIYVPKRVAASQSDLDKLAEEVESLKERMAGVPR
;
A
#
# COMPACT_ATOMS: atom_id res chain seq x y z
N MET A 1 -16.33 6.59 15.07
CA MET A 1 -15.56 7.85 14.85
C MET A 1 -14.86 7.72 13.51
N PRO A 2 -14.60 8.79 12.74
CA PRO A 2 -13.78 8.68 11.54
C PRO A 2 -12.33 8.31 11.91
N CYS A 3 -11.67 7.57 11.04
CA CYS A 3 -10.26 7.21 11.14
C CYS A 3 -9.46 8.00 10.10
N ASP A 4 -8.42 8.69 10.54
CA ASP A 4 -7.50 9.36 9.62
C ASP A 4 -6.59 8.31 8.97
N VAL A 5 -6.61 8.26 7.64
CA VAL A 5 -5.83 7.31 6.84
C VAL A 5 -4.93 8.08 5.89
N THR A 6 -3.66 7.72 5.89
CA THR A 6 -2.67 8.30 4.97
C THR A 6 -2.43 7.34 3.81
N VAL A 7 -2.83 7.72 2.60
CA VAL A 7 -2.58 6.97 1.37
C VAL A 7 -1.24 7.41 0.78
N LEU A 8 -0.26 6.52 0.82
CA LEU A 8 1.06 6.76 0.26
C LEU A 8 1.19 6.05 -1.09
N VAL A 9 1.32 6.85 -2.14
CA VAL A 9 1.55 6.38 -3.50
C VAL A 9 3.06 6.36 -3.74
N GLU A 10 3.62 5.17 -3.93
CA GLU A 10 5.08 4.99 -4.08
C GLU A 10 5.54 5.12 -5.53
N GLN A 11 4.63 4.89 -6.49
CA GLN A 11 4.94 4.84 -7.92
C GLN A 11 3.98 5.73 -8.70
N ALA A 12 4.43 6.22 -9.87
CA ALA A 12 3.57 7.02 -10.73
C ALA A 12 2.39 6.21 -11.27
N VAL A 13 1.19 6.77 -11.14
CA VAL A 13 -0.08 6.23 -11.60
C VAL A 13 -0.77 7.24 -12.50
N THR A 14 -1.36 6.73 -13.58
CA THR A 14 -2.10 7.55 -14.56
C THR A 14 -3.53 7.80 -14.10
N ALA A 15 -4.08 6.91 -13.28
CA ALA A 15 -5.37 7.06 -12.63
C ALA A 15 -5.34 6.47 -11.21
N LEU A 16 -5.77 7.24 -10.22
CA LEU A 16 -5.91 6.84 -8.83
C LEU A 16 -7.31 7.21 -8.34
N THR A 17 -8.02 6.22 -7.82
CA THR A 17 -9.29 6.41 -7.11
C THR A 17 -9.23 5.73 -5.76
N VAL A 18 -9.53 6.46 -4.70
CA VAL A 18 -9.60 5.95 -3.33
C VAL A 18 -11.02 6.19 -2.81
N GLY A 19 -11.68 5.18 -2.26
CA GLY A 19 -13.05 5.31 -1.77
C GLY A 19 -13.56 4.10 -1.01
N ASP A 20 -14.86 4.10 -0.70
CA ASP A 20 -15.57 2.97 -0.06
C ASP A 20 -16.02 1.89 -1.08
N GLY A 21 -15.64 2.06 -2.35
CA GLY A 21 -16.04 1.22 -3.47
C GLY A 21 -17.21 1.76 -4.30
N LEU A 22 -18.01 2.67 -3.73
CA LEU A 22 -19.13 3.37 -4.36
C LEU A 22 -18.83 4.86 -4.55
N ASN A 23 -18.31 5.52 -3.51
CA ASN A 23 -18.01 6.93 -3.46
C ASN A 23 -16.50 7.15 -3.25
N PRO A 24 -15.87 8.02 -4.05
CA PRO A 24 -14.50 8.43 -3.81
C PRO A 24 -14.41 9.33 -2.57
N TYR A 25 -13.31 9.21 -1.84
CA TYR A 25 -13.01 10.04 -0.69
C TYR A 25 -12.39 11.37 -1.08
N PHE A 26 -12.30 12.26 -0.10
CA PHE A 26 -11.64 13.56 -0.22
C PHE A 26 -10.39 13.57 0.64
N ASP A 27 -9.31 14.08 0.08
CA ASP A 27 -8.14 14.47 0.83
C ASP A 27 -8.46 15.65 1.77
N LYS A 28 -7.66 15.87 2.80
CA LYS A 28 -7.81 17.00 3.73
C LYS A 28 -7.76 18.37 3.04
N ASN A 29 -7.12 18.46 1.87
CA ASN A 29 -7.12 19.66 1.03
C ASN A 29 -8.40 19.82 0.18
N ASN A 30 -9.45 19.04 0.47
CA ASN A 30 -10.71 19.00 -0.28
C ASN A 30 -10.53 18.54 -1.74
N LEU A 31 -9.44 17.82 -2.03
CA LEU A 31 -9.18 17.21 -3.33
C LEU A 31 -9.92 15.87 -3.41
N LYS A 32 -10.78 15.72 -4.41
CA LYS A 32 -11.49 14.47 -4.66
C LYS A 32 -10.52 13.41 -5.18
N LEU A 33 -10.39 12.29 -4.47
CA LEU A 33 -9.52 11.17 -4.82
C LEU A 33 -10.17 10.27 -5.88
N GLU A 34 -10.42 10.82 -7.07
CA GLU A 34 -11.06 10.13 -8.19
C GLU A 34 -10.32 10.39 -9.50
N ASN A 35 -9.90 9.31 -10.18
CA ASN A 35 -9.22 9.33 -11.48
C ASN A 35 -8.05 10.33 -11.54
N LEU A 36 -7.28 10.41 -10.44
CA LEU A 36 -6.17 11.35 -10.33
C LEU A 36 -4.91 10.76 -10.97
N THR A 37 -4.24 11.55 -11.81
CA THR A 37 -2.85 11.26 -12.17
C THR A 37 -1.97 11.69 -11.00
N ALA A 38 -1.19 10.76 -10.44
CA ALA A 38 -0.36 11.02 -9.27
C ALA A 38 1.03 10.41 -9.47
N GLY A 39 2.07 11.16 -9.12
CA GLY A 39 3.42 10.63 -8.94
C GLY A 39 3.58 9.99 -7.55
N PRO A 40 4.83 9.79 -7.10
CA PRO A 40 5.10 9.53 -5.69
C PRO A 40 4.55 10.68 -4.83
N SER A 41 3.48 10.38 -4.08
CA SER A 41 2.66 11.39 -3.42
C SER A 41 2.01 10.83 -2.16
N THR A 42 1.52 11.70 -1.30
CA THR A 42 0.79 11.34 -0.09
C THR A 42 -0.54 12.08 -0.04
N PHE A 43 -1.61 11.38 0.31
CA PHE A 43 -2.95 11.93 0.48
C PHE A 43 -3.47 11.53 1.86
N GLU A 44 -4.09 12.45 2.59
CA GLU A 44 -4.66 12.22 3.90
C GLU A 44 -6.18 12.25 3.80
N THR A 45 -6.85 11.13 4.10
CA THR A 45 -8.31 11.03 4.00
C THR A 45 -8.91 10.61 5.33
N SER A 46 -10.08 11.15 5.65
CA SER A 46 -10.86 10.73 6.81
C SER A 46 -11.85 9.64 6.39
N VAL A 47 -11.66 8.42 6.87
CA VAL A 47 -12.50 7.26 6.54
C VAL A 47 -13.58 7.10 7.62
N PRO A 48 -14.88 7.13 7.26
CA PRO A 48 -15.94 6.86 8.22
C PRO A 48 -15.94 5.37 8.60
N LEU A 49 -15.78 5.08 9.89
CA LEU A 49 -15.91 3.73 10.43
C LEU A 49 -17.38 3.40 10.72
N ASP A 50 -17.74 2.14 10.53
CA ASP A 50 -19.08 1.61 10.82
C ASP A 50 -19.32 1.41 12.33
N SER A 51 -20.45 0.80 12.69
CA SER A 51 -20.82 0.50 14.08
C SER A 51 -19.88 -0.48 14.79
N ASN A 52 -19.11 -1.28 14.03
CA ASN A 52 -18.10 -2.20 14.55
C ASN A 52 -16.71 -1.54 14.64
N ASN A 53 -16.63 -0.25 14.30
CA ASN A 53 -15.38 0.51 14.21
C ASN A 53 -14.45 -0.01 13.11
N GLU A 54 -15.03 -0.51 12.02
CA GLU A 54 -14.34 -1.03 10.84
C GLU A 54 -14.76 -0.27 9.56
N ALA A 55 -13.88 -0.21 8.56
CA ALA A 55 -14.21 0.29 7.23
C ALA A 55 -13.40 -0.43 6.16
N MET A 56 -13.98 -0.53 4.96
CA MET A 56 -13.29 -1.09 3.80
C MET A 56 -12.92 0.03 2.83
N VAL A 57 -11.63 0.20 2.60
CA VAL A 57 -11.09 1.18 1.66
C VAL A 57 -10.64 0.46 0.40
N PHE A 58 -11.15 0.93 -0.74
CA PHE A 58 -10.79 0.44 -2.06
C PHE A 58 -9.89 1.46 -2.74
N VAL A 59 -8.70 1.02 -3.14
CA VAL A 59 -7.79 1.80 -3.97
C VAL A 59 -7.73 1.17 -5.35
N ARG A 60 -8.13 1.92 -6.37
CA ARG A 60 -7.97 1.56 -7.77
C ARG A 60 -6.86 2.41 -8.34
N ALA A 61 -5.80 1.78 -8.80
CA ALA A 61 -4.65 2.46 -9.39
C ALA A 61 -4.38 1.88 -10.78
N THR A 62 -4.16 2.75 -11.77
CA THR A 62 -3.68 2.36 -13.10
C THR A 62 -2.26 2.87 -13.23
N ASP A 63 -1.33 1.97 -13.51
CA ASP A 63 0.08 2.34 -13.67
C ASP A 63 0.34 3.05 -15.02
N VAL A 64 1.60 3.42 -15.27
CA VAL A 64 2.04 4.04 -16.52
C VAL A 64 1.96 3.10 -17.75
N ASN A 65 1.88 1.79 -17.51
CA ASN A 65 1.72 0.77 -18.55
C ASN A 65 0.24 0.42 -18.80
N SER A 66 -0.69 1.20 -18.25
CA SER A 66 -2.14 0.97 -18.34
C SER A 66 -2.60 -0.34 -17.69
N ILE A 67 -1.85 -0.86 -16.73
CA ILE A 67 -2.23 -2.03 -15.93
C ILE A 67 -3.06 -1.54 -14.74
N GLN A 68 -4.32 -1.97 -14.69
CA GLN A 68 -5.22 -1.66 -13.61
C GLN A 68 -5.01 -2.61 -12.43
N GLN A 69 -4.83 -2.03 -11.24
CA GLN A 69 -4.64 -2.72 -9.98
C GLN A 69 -5.72 -2.26 -9.01
N ILE A 70 -6.28 -3.22 -8.26
CA ILE A 70 -7.32 -2.95 -7.27
C ILE A 70 -6.85 -3.54 -5.94
N PHE A 71 -6.75 -2.67 -4.95
CA PHE A 71 -6.36 -3.01 -3.60
C PHE A 71 -7.51 -2.76 -2.65
N LYS A 72 -7.63 -3.63 -1.66
CA LYS A 72 -8.61 -3.52 -0.57
C LYS A 72 -7.83 -3.42 0.74
N TYR A 73 -8.24 -2.50 1.60
CA TYR A 73 -7.70 -2.32 2.94
C TYR A 73 -8.83 -2.37 3.94
N ASN A 74 -8.71 -3.24 4.94
CA ASN A 74 -9.57 -3.24 6.10
C ASN A 74 -8.98 -2.28 7.13
N ILE A 75 -9.67 -1.19 7.43
CA ILE A 75 -9.23 -0.16 8.37
C ILE A 75 -10.01 -0.34 9.68
N PRO A 76 -9.36 -0.28 10.84
CA PRO A 76 -7.97 0.11 11.08
C PRO A 76 -6.92 -1.02 10.98
N ASP A 77 -7.32 -2.28 10.79
CA ASP A 77 -6.42 -3.45 10.90
C ASP A 77 -5.21 -3.46 9.95
N GLU A 78 -5.37 -2.92 8.73
CA GLU A 78 -4.33 -2.86 7.70
C GLU A 78 -3.63 -1.50 7.62
N LEU A 79 -3.85 -0.63 8.61
CA LEU A 79 -2.99 0.54 8.81
C LEU A 79 -1.64 0.09 9.37
N ASP A 80 -0.55 0.68 8.88
CA ASP A 80 0.72 0.52 9.56
C ASP A 80 0.73 1.28 10.91
N GLY A 81 1.81 1.13 11.68
CA GLY A 81 1.97 1.80 12.98
C GLY A 81 1.92 3.33 12.94
N GLU A 82 1.91 3.94 11.75
CA GLU A 82 1.78 5.39 11.52
C GLU A 82 0.44 5.77 10.88
N GLY A 83 -0.51 4.83 10.70
CA GLY A 83 -1.81 5.11 10.10
C GLY A 83 -1.78 5.17 8.57
N LYS A 84 -0.85 4.47 7.90
CA LYS A 84 -0.65 4.55 6.45
C LYS A 84 -1.12 3.29 5.73
N ILE A 85 -1.60 3.49 4.49
CA ILE A 85 -1.77 2.45 3.47
C ILE A 85 -0.89 2.77 2.26
N TYR A 86 -0.36 1.73 1.60
CA TYR A 86 0.63 1.87 0.53
C TYR A 86 0.07 1.48 -0.82
N VAL A 87 0.39 2.23 -1.88
CA VAL A 87 -0.03 1.98 -3.26
C VAL A 87 1.23 1.90 -4.14
N PRO A 88 1.57 0.74 -4.72
CA PRO A 88 0.85 -0.54 -4.64
C PRO A 88 0.86 -1.17 -3.24
N LYS A 89 -0.11 -2.06 -2.95
CA LYS A 89 -0.21 -2.74 -1.64
C LYS A 89 1.08 -3.53 -1.37
N ARG A 90 1.80 -3.15 -0.31
CA ARG A 90 2.95 -3.91 0.18
C ARG A 90 2.46 -5.25 0.70
N VAL A 91 2.94 -6.33 0.10
CA VAL A 91 2.71 -7.67 0.62
C VAL A 91 3.72 -7.89 1.74
N ALA A 92 3.26 -8.33 2.91
CA ALA A 92 4.18 -8.74 3.96
C ALA A 92 5.05 -9.88 3.42
N ALA A 93 6.38 -9.75 3.54
CA ALA A 93 7.28 -10.85 3.22
C ALA A 93 6.85 -12.07 4.04
N SER A 94 6.63 -13.20 3.37
CA SER A 94 6.26 -14.43 4.08
C SER A 94 7.48 -14.96 4.85
N GLN A 95 7.25 -15.76 5.89
CA GLN A 95 8.36 -16.41 6.61
C GLN A 95 9.24 -17.22 5.63
N SER A 96 8.64 -17.84 4.61
CA SER A 96 9.36 -18.55 3.57
C SER A 96 10.25 -17.66 2.70
N ASP A 97 9.88 -16.39 2.47
CA ASP A 97 10.74 -15.43 1.78
C ASP A 97 11.95 -15.06 2.66
N LEU A 98 11.75 -14.93 3.97
CA LEU A 98 12.83 -14.69 4.93
C LEU A 98 13.75 -15.91 5.08
N ASP A 99 13.20 -17.12 5.09
CA ASP A 99 13.96 -18.36 5.17
C ASP A 99 14.83 -18.55 3.92
N LYS A 100 14.29 -18.28 2.72
CA LYS A 100 15.07 -18.28 1.48
C LYS A 100 16.20 -17.25 1.50
N LEU A 101 15.93 -16.04 2.01
CA LEU A 101 16.97 -15.03 2.14
C LEU A 101 18.07 -15.48 3.11
N ALA A 102 17.71 -16.17 4.20
CA ALA A 102 18.69 -16.73 5.13
C ALA A 102 19.56 -17.82 4.47
N GLU A 103 18.95 -18.74 3.71
CA GLU A 103 19.67 -19.77 2.95
C GLU A 103 20.62 -19.17 1.90
N GLU A 104 20.17 -18.13 1.17
CA GLU A 104 21.01 -17.43 0.20
C GLU A 104 22.19 -16.71 0.85
N VAL A 105 21.99 -16.12 2.03
CA VAL A 105 23.06 -15.46 2.80
C VAL A 105 24.08 -16.48 3.33
N GLU A 106 23.64 -17.64 3.83
CA GLU A 106 24.56 -18.71 4.23
C GLU A 106 25.34 -19.25 3.04
N SER A 107 24.67 -19.55 1.93
CA SER A 107 25.31 -20.01 0.70
C SER A 107 26.35 -19.00 0.17
N LEU A 108 26.08 -17.70 0.30
CA LEU A 108 27.02 -16.65 -0.06
C LEU A 108 28.24 -16.63 0.87
N LYS A 109 28.04 -16.78 2.19
CA LYS A 109 29.14 -16.87 3.16
C LYS A 109 30.05 -18.05 2.87
N GLU A 110 29.51 -19.23 2.57
CA GLU A 110 30.29 -20.41 2.22
C GLU A 110 31.10 -20.20 0.94
N ARG A 111 30.50 -19.57 -0.09
CA ARG A 111 31.19 -19.23 -1.34
C ARG A 111 32.33 -18.23 -1.14
N MET A 112 32.18 -17.30 -0.21
CA MET A 112 33.24 -16.33 0.14
C MET A 112 34.34 -16.97 1.01
N ALA A 113 34.00 -17.92 1.88
CA ALA A 113 34.97 -18.64 2.70
C ALA A 113 35.74 -19.71 1.90
N GLY A 114 35.16 -20.21 0.81
CA GLY A 114 35.73 -21.25 -0.05
C GLY A 114 36.69 -20.77 -1.13
N VAL A 115 37.15 -19.51 -1.13
CA VAL A 115 38.20 -19.04 -2.04
C VAL A 115 39.51 -19.76 -1.69
N PRO A 116 40.00 -20.71 -2.51
CA PRO A 116 41.28 -21.36 -2.25
C PRO A 116 42.40 -20.34 -2.49
N ARG A 117 43.34 -20.24 -1.56
CA ARG A 117 44.65 -19.63 -1.81
C ARG A 117 45.55 -20.62 -2.57
#